data_AF-A0A9D2AYT8-F1
#
_entry.id   AF-A0A9D2AYT8-F1
#
_cell.length_a   1.000
_cell.length_b   1.000
_cell.length_c   1.000
_cell.angle_alpha   90.00
_cell.angle_beta   90.00
_cell.angle_gamma   90.00
#
_symmetry.space_group_name_H-M   'P 1'
#
loop_
_entity.id
_entity.type
_entity.pdbx_description
1 polymer ?
#
loop_
_entity_poly.entity_id
_entity_poly.type
_entity_poly.pdbx_seq_one_letter_code
_entity_poly.pdbx_strand_id
1 'polypeptide(L)'
;MSKIIFDTAVGSTNLGDHIIMDSVTREAEEIFKDDFLVQVATHWHIHPLDLPLIRKGNLALVGGTNLLKNNMLFKRQWKVGLKEIWALKNKVVLCGVGWWQYQQNNPDAYSQFIYKNLLSNTLYHAVRDRYTLEKLNRFGIKNVINTGCPTVWSLTPEHCLNISTEKSEVAITTVTDYMKSPSEDKQMLETLAKSYKEVWAWPQGSKDIQYLKSLKVPVKLLPSKLSSFDSFLQNNDCDYVGTRLHAGIRALQFKRRALIIGIDNRAKEMHKDINLPVLPREEISSLGTIIEGNAFAVNLKVDFQSVDFWKNQFKRS
;
A
#
# COMPACT_ATOMS: atom_id res chain seq x y z
N MET A 1 2.45 -23.81 -15.18
CA MET A 1 3.20 -22.87 -16.06
C MET A 1 3.87 -21.80 -15.20
N SER A 2 4.82 -20.99 -15.70
CA SER A 2 5.38 -19.90 -14.89
C SER A 2 4.47 -18.67 -14.95
N LYS A 3 4.11 -18.09 -13.79
CA LYS A 3 3.37 -16.82 -13.69
C LYS A 3 4.31 -15.73 -13.19
N ILE A 4 4.23 -14.54 -13.77
CA ILE A 4 5.11 -13.42 -13.42
C ILE A 4 4.43 -12.56 -12.37
N ILE A 5 5.15 -12.18 -11.32
CA ILE A 5 4.72 -11.20 -10.33
C ILE A 5 5.68 -10.02 -10.40
N PHE A 6 5.16 -8.84 -10.69
CA PHE A 6 5.93 -7.62 -10.64
C PHE A 6 6.06 -7.15 -9.19
N ASP A 7 7.29 -7.18 -8.70
CA ASP A 7 7.65 -6.83 -7.33
C ASP A 7 8.03 -5.34 -7.25
N THR A 8 7.27 -4.61 -6.45
CA THR A 8 7.45 -3.17 -6.23
C THR A 8 8.37 -2.86 -5.05
N ALA A 9 8.67 -3.85 -4.21
CA ALA A 9 9.60 -3.73 -3.09
C ALA A 9 11.06 -3.80 -3.57
N VAL A 10 11.35 -4.62 -4.58
CA VAL A 10 12.70 -4.70 -5.15
C VAL A 10 13.11 -3.36 -5.78
N GLY A 11 14.19 -2.78 -5.26
CA GLY A 11 14.70 -1.47 -5.66
C GLY A 11 13.99 -0.28 -5.00
N SER A 12 13.07 -0.51 -4.06
CA SER A 12 12.45 0.53 -3.25
C SER A 12 13.29 0.85 -2.00
N THR A 13 13.27 2.11 -1.58
CA THR A 13 13.83 2.57 -0.29
C THR A 13 12.76 2.75 0.78
N ASN A 14 11.54 2.26 0.50
CA ASN A 14 10.36 2.41 1.34
C ASN A 14 9.87 1.03 1.79
N LEU A 15 10.03 0.70 3.08
CA LEU A 15 9.62 -0.60 3.63
C LEU A 15 8.10 -0.87 3.53
N GLY A 16 7.30 0.14 3.19
CA GLY A 16 5.87 -0.04 2.94
C GLY A 16 5.57 -0.83 1.69
N ASP A 17 6.44 -0.78 0.68
CA ASP A 17 6.25 -1.59 -0.52
C ASP A 17 6.47 -3.07 -0.21
N HIS A 18 7.34 -3.41 0.76
CA HIS A 18 7.49 -4.78 1.26
C HIS A 18 6.22 -5.30 1.95
N ILE A 19 5.56 -4.48 2.78
CA ILE A 19 4.27 -4.86 3.41
C ILE A 19 3.21 -5.18 2.34
N ILE A 20 3.19 -4.40 1.26
CA ILE A 20 2.26 -4.67 0.15
C ILE A 20 2.63 -5.95 -0.57
N MET A 21 3.91 -6.14 -0.88
CA MET A 21 4.38 -7.34 -1.59
C MET A 21 4.25 -8.62 -0.77
N ASP A 22 4.35 -8.57 0.57
CA ASP A 22 4.00 -9.69 1.45
C ASP A 22 2.56 -10.13 1.21
N SER A 23 1.64 -9.15 1.16
CA SER A 23 0.22 -9.44 0.94
C SER A 23 -0.02 -9.92 -0.50
N VAL A 24 0.51 -9.23 -1.51
CA VAL A 24 0.37 -9.63 -2.93
C VAL A 24 0.90 -11.04 -3.16
N THR A 25 2.07 -11.38 -2.60
CA THR A 25 2.68 -12.71 -2.74
C THR A 25 1.79 -13.77 -2.12
N ARG A 26 1.28 -13.56 -0.90
CA ARG A 26 0.33 -14.47 -0.25
C ARG A 26 -0.91 -14.73 -1.12
N GLU A 27 -1.52 -13.66 -1.66
CA GLU A 27 -2.69 -13.82 -2.53
C GLU A 27 -2.33 -14.52 -3.85
N ALA A 28 -1.16 -14.23 -4.43
CA ALA A 28 -0.71 -14.87 -5.66
C ALA A 28 -0.43 -16.36 -5.48
N GLU A 29 0.16 -16.77 -4.35
CA GLU A 29 0.39 -18.17 -4.00
C GLU A 29 -0.91 -18.95 -3.84
N GLU A 30 -1.95 -18.33 -3.28
CA GLU A 30 -3.29 -18.94 -3.20
C GLU A 30 -3.92 -19.11 -4.59
N ILE A 31 -3.87 -18.05 -5.41
CA ILE A 31 -4.48 -18.02 -6.75
C ILE A 31 -3.78 -18.98 -7.72
N PHE A 32 -2.45 -19.04 -7.66
CA PHE A 32 -1.59 -19.76 -8.60
C PHE A 32 -0.87 -20.93 -7.92
N LYS A 33 -1.57 -21.66 -7.04
CA LYS A 33 -1.01 -22.71 -6.18
C LYS A 33 -0.24 -23.83 -6.92
N ASP A 34 -0.60 -24.10 -8.17
CA ASP A 34 -0.01 -25.17 -9.00
C ASP A 34 1.01 -24.63 -10.02
N ASP A 35 1.27 -23.32 -10.00
CA ASP A 35 2.19 -22.65 -10.91
C ASP A 35 3.48 -22.20 -10.21
N PHE A 36 4.55 -22.05 -10.99
CA PHE A 36 5.80 -21.48 -10.49
C PHE A 36 5.75 -19.95 -10.59
N LEU A 37 5.99 -19.25 -9.48
CA LEU A 37 5.97 -17.79 -9.43
C LEU A 37 7.36 -17.21 -9.70
N VAL A 38 7.46 -16.29 -10.67
CA VAL A 38 8.68 -15.56 -11.01
C VAL A 38 8.52 -14.09 -10.65
N GLN A 39 9.33 -13.59 -9.71
CA GLN A 39 9.31 -12.18 -9.32
C GLN A 39 10.20 -11.33 -10.23
N VAL A 40 9.69 -10.18 -10.67
CA VAL A 40 10.39 -9.23 -11.56
C VAL A 40 10.25 -7.82 -10.99
N ALA A 41 11.37 -7.13 -10.75
CA ALA A 41 11.35 -5.78 -10.19
C ALA A 41 10.67 -4.76 -11.13
N THR A 42 9.83 -3.87 -10.60
CA THR A 42 9.25 -2.77 -11.40
C THR A 42 10.21 -1.59 -11.59
N HIS A 43 11.14 -1.39 -10.66
CA HIS A 43 12.05 -0.25 -10.59
C HIS A 43 13.23 -0.35 -11.58
N TRP A 44 13.44 -1.50 -12.20
CA TRP A 44 14.51 -1.78 -13.16
C TRP A 44 13.92 -2.19 -14.51
N HIS A 45 14.70 -1.95 -15.57
CA HIS A 45 14.34 -2.48 -16.88
C HIS A 45 14.57 -3.99 -16.91
N ILE A 46 13.71 -4.70 -17.61
CA ILE A 46 13.90 -6.13 -17.85
C ILE A 46 15.08 -6.27 -18.81
N HIS A 47 16.06 -7.10 -18.47
CA HIS A 47 17.21 -7.31 -19.32
C HIS A 47 16.76 -7.92 -20.67
N PRO A 48 17.32 -7.50 -21.82
CA PRO A 48 16.86 -7.99 -23.13
C PRO A 48 16.89 -9.51 -23.30
N LEU A 49 17.81 -10.20 -22.61
CA LEU A 49 17.91 -11.66 -22.63
C LEU A 49 16.77 -12.36 -21.88
N ASP A 50 16.11 -11.67 -20.95
CA ASP A 50 15.00 -12.23 -20.16
C ASP A 50 13.64 -11.98 -20.84
N LEU A 51 13.56 -11.02 -21.78
CA LEU A 51 12.32 -10.71 -22.51
C LEU A 51 11.69 -11.92 -23.22
N PRO A 52 12.44 -12.86 -23.84
CA PRO A 52 11.86 -14.08 -24.42
C PRO A 52 11.13 -14.94 -23.38
N LEU A 53 11.64 -15.03 -22.14
CA LEU A 53 10.99 -15.76 -21.05
C LEU A 53 9.68 -15.08 -20.66
N ILE A 54 9.71 -13.75 -20.48
CA ILE A 54 8.53 -12.93 -20.19
C ILE A 54 7.48 -13.04 -21.30
N ARG A 55 7.93 -13.09 -22.55
CA ARG A 55 7.06 -13.26 -23.73
C ARG A 55 6.40 -14.63 -23.79
N LYS A 56 7.04 -15.70 -23.28
CA LYS A 56 6.43 -17.03 -23.17
C LYS A 56 5.40 -17.13 -22.05
N GLY A 57 5.54 -16.31 -21.00
CA GLY A 57 4.54 -16.23 -19.93
C GLY A 57 3.18 -15.76 -20.44
N ASN A 58 2.11 -16.37 -19.93
CA ASN A 58 0.73 -16.06 -20.34
C ASN A 58 0.12 -14.89 -19.56
N LEU A 59 0.62 -14.62 -18.35
CA LEU A 59 0.04 -13.68 -17.42
C LEU A 59 1.14 -13.04 -16.55
N ALA A 60 1.03 -11.74 -16.31
CA ALA A 60 1.85 -11.04 -15.34
C ALA A 60 0.97 -10.25 -14.37
N LEU A 61 1.10 -10.52 -13.08
CA LEU A 61 0.43 -9.80 -12.02
C LEU A 61 1.28 -8.60 -11.60
N VAL A 62 0.67 -7.44 -11.44
CA VAL A 62 1.32 -6.25 -10.87
C VAL A 62 0.68 -5.93 -9.54
N GLY A 63 1.48 -6.10 -8.48
CA GLY A 63 1.08 -5.90 -7.09
C GLY A 63 1.04 -4.44 -6.66
N GLY A 64 0.16 -4.18 -5.69
CA GLY A 64 -0.10 -2.87 -5.11
C GLY A 64 1.14 -2.01 -4.83
N THR A 65 1.04 -0.76 -5.26
CA THR A 65 1.72 0.44 -4.79
C THR A 65 1.07 1.61 -5.55
N ASN A 66 1.66 2.79 -5.49
CA ASN A 66 1.28 3.99 -6.23
C ASN A 66 1.79 3.99 -7.69
N LEU A 67 1.70 2.85 -8.36
CA LEU A 67 2.42 2.61 -9.61
C LEU A 67 1.82 3.37 -10.80
N LEU A 68 0.51 3.57 -10.79
CA LEU A 68 -0.21 4.20 -11.91
C LEU A 68 -0.17 5.72 -11.78
N LYS A 69 0.00 6.40 -12.92
CA LYS A 69 -0.09 7.85 -13.00
C LYS A 69 -0.32 8.36 -14.40
N ASN A 70 -0.68 9.63 -14.49
CA ASN A 70 -0.56 10.40 -15.72
C ASN A 70 0.91 10.83 -15.89
N ASN A 71 1.31 11.08 -17.14
CA ASN A 71 2.67 11.42 -17.55
C ASN A 71 3.69 10.34 -17.21
N MET A 72 3.43 9.11 -17.69
CA MET A 72 4.33 7.96 -17.56
C MET A 72 5.73 8.17 -18.17
N LEU A 73 5.97 9.28 -18.90
CA LEU A 73 7.31 9.63 -19.39
C LEU A 73 8.31 9.97 -18.28
N PHE A 74 7.86 10.65 -17.22
CA PHE A 74 8.74 11.24 -16.20
C PHE A 74 8.69 10.47 -14.88
N LYS A 75 9.79 10.41 -14.10
CA LYS A 75 9.87 9.82 -12.74
C LYS A 75 9.14 8.46 -12.60
N ARG A 76 9.54 7.46 -13.39
CA ARG A 76 8.84 6.17 -13.50
C ARG A 76 9.19 5.24 -12.35
N GLN A 77 8.21 4.87 -11.53
CA GLN A 77 8.34 3.71 -10.62
C GLN A 77 8.19 2.39 -11.39
N TRP A 78 7.41 2.41 -12.48
CA TRP A 78 7.31 1.29 -13.42
C TRP A 78 8.14 1.56 -14.67
N LYS A 79 9.30 0.91 -14.76
CA LYS A 79 10.19 1.06 -15.92
C LYS A 79 9.75 0.16 -17.06
N VAL A 80 8.83 0.68 -17.88
CA VAL A 80 8.38 0.03 -19.11
C VAL A 80 8.80 0.87 -20.33
N GLY A 81 9.58 0.26 -21.22
CA GLY A 81 9.90 0.77 -22.56
C GLY A 81 9.15 0.01 -23.65
N LEU A 82 9.45 0.32 -24.92
CA LEU A 82 8.77 -0.31 -26.06
C LEU A 82 8.98 -1.83 -26.13
N LYS A 83 10.16 -2.32 -25.71
CA LYS A 83 10.50 -3.75 -25.72
C LYS A 83 9.65 -4.51 -24.70
N GLU A 84 9.51 -3.95 -23.50
CA GLU A 84 8.68 -4.51 -22.44
C GLU A 84 7.19 -4.47 -22.82
N ILE A 85 6.71 -3.37 -23.43
CA ILE A 85 5.33 -3.30 -23.96
C ILE A 85 5.07 -4.43 -24.95
N TRP A 86 6.01 -4.70 -25.86
CA TRP A 86 5.85 -5.77 -26.84
C TRP A 86 5.88 -7.17 -26.20
N ALA A 87 6.72 -7.40 -25.19
CA ALA A 87 6.80 -8.69 -24.50
C ALA A 87 5.56 -8.97 -23.61
N LEU A 88 5.01 -7.92 -22.99
CA LEU A 88 3.91 -7.98 -22.02
C LEU A 88 2.54 -7.63 -22.63
N LYS A 89 2.46 -7.53 -23.95
CA LYS A 89 1.28 -6.99 -24.62
C LYS A 89 0.00 -7.73 -24.20
N ASN A 90 -0.95 -7.01 -23.60
CA ASN A 90 -2.24 -7.50 -23.09
C ASN A 90 -2.14 -8.62 -22.03
N LYS A 91 -1.04 -8.69 -21.28
CA LYS A 91 -0.81 -9.76 -20.28
C LYS A 91 -0.86 -9.30 -18.84
N VAL A 92 -0.80 -7.98 -18.62
CA VAL A 92 -0.67 -7.44 -17.28
C VAL A 92 -2.03 -7.36 -16.61
N VAL A 93 -2.14 -7.89 -15.38
CA VAL A 93 -3.33 -7.75 -14.54
C VAL A 93 -2.93 -7.07 -13.23
N LEU A 94 -3.67 -6.03 -12.86
CA LEU A 94 -3.45 -5.27 -11.64
C LEU A 94 -4.03 -6.01 -10.43
N CYS A 95 -3.30 -6.00 -9.32
CA CYS A 95 -3.68 -6.53 -8.01
C CYS A 95 -3.65 -5.39 -6.97
N GLY A 96 -4.80 -4.73 -6.79
CA GLY A 96 -5.00 -3.63 -5.85
C GLY A 96 -4.01 -2.47 -6.02
N VAL A 97 -3.71 -2.11 -7.27
CA VAL A 97 -2.79 -1.01 -7.61
C VAL A 97 -3.49 0.34 -7.46
N GLY A 98 -2.75 1.36 -7.01
CA GLY A 98 -3.27 2.71 -6.80
C GLY A 98 -2.64 3.76 -7.73
N TRP A 99 -3.34 4.88 -7.87
CA TRP A 99 -2.84 6.08 -8.54
C TRP A 99 -1.89 6.87 -7.64
N TRP A 100 -0.81 7.39 -8.20
CA TRP A 100 0.30 7.98 -7.43
C TRP A 100 -0.12 9.16 -6.54
N GLN A 101 -0.80 10.13 -7.12
CA GLN A 101 -1.27 11.35 -6.47
C GLN A 101 -2.51 11.88 -7.18
N TYR A 102 -3.26 12.80 -6.55
CA TYR A 102 -4.30 13.52 -7.26
C TYR A 102 -3.69 14.30 -8.45
N GLN A 103 -4.18 14.02 -9.65
CA GLN A 103 -3.83 14.71 -10.87
C GLN A 103 -5.12 15.18 -11.54
N GLN A 104 -5.28 16.48 -11.75
CA GLN A 104 -6.48 17.03 -12.38
C GLN A 104 -6.48 16.89 -13.91
N ASN A 105 -5.30 16.75 -14.51
CA ASN A 105 -5.13 16.65 -15.95
C ASN A 105 -5.91 15.47 -16.55
N ASN A 106 -6.39 15.67 -17.77
CA ASN A 106 -6.95 14.62 -18.61
C ASN A 106 -5.90 13.55 -18.92
N PRO A 107 -6.34 12.31 -19.21
CA PRO A 107 -5.46 11.24 -19.68
C PRO A 107 -4.53 11.69 -20.80
N ASP A 108 -3.21 11.58 -20.61
CA ASP A 108 -2.26 11.85 -21.68
C ASP A 108 -2.19 10.66 -22.66
N ALA A 109 -2.01 10.95 -23.95
CA ALA A 109 -2.04 9.94 -25.00
C ALA A 109 -0.93 8.88 -24.84
N TYR A 110 0.21 9.24 -24.28
CA TYR A 110 1.33 8.32 -24.08
C TYR A 110 1.05 7.32 -22.97
N SER A 111 0.59 7.77 -21.80
CA SER A 111 0.17 6.88 -20.71
C SER A 111 -1.01 6.01 -21.15
N GLN A 112 -1.93 6.56 -21.95
CA GLN A 112 -3.04 5.78 -22.50
C GLN A 112 -2.55 4.68 -23.44
N PHE A 113 -1.60 4.98 -24.32
CA PHE A 113 -0.96 4.00 -25.18
C PHE A 113 -0.29 2.89 -24.35
N ILE A 114 0.46 3.24 -23.31
CA ILE A 114 1.13 2.26 -22.43
C ILE A 114 0.09 1.34 -21.80
N TYR A 115 -0.90 1.88 -21.10
CA TYR A 115 -1.84 1.05 -20.35
C TYR A 115 -2.69 0.18 -21.27
N LYS A 116 -3.18 0.70 -22.40
CA LYS A 116 -3.97 -0.09 -23.37
C LYS A 116 -3.19 -1.22 -24.03
N ASN A 117 -1.86 -1.14 -24.08
CA ASN A 117 -1.03 -2.20 -24.66
C ASN A 117 -0.49 -3.15 -23.61
N LEU A 118 -0.28 -2.73 -22.35
CA LEU A 118 0.20 -3.61 -21.29
C LEU A 118 -0.93 -4.43 -20.65
N LEU A 119 -2.01 -3.74 -20.28
CA LEU A 119 -3.05 -4.31 -19.47
C LEU A 119 -3.89 -5.29 -20.28
N SER A 120 -4.24 -6.42 -19.67
CA SER A 120 -5.16 -7.39 -20.26
C SER A 120 -6.49 -6.75 -20.63
N ASN A 121 -7.00 -7.09 -21.80
CA ASN A 121 -8.33 -6.67 -22.27
C ASN A 121 -9.43 -7.70 -21.99
N THR A 122 -9.08 -8.85 -21.40
CA THR A 122 -10.01 -9.96 -21.12
C THR A 122 -10.20 -10.21 -19.63
N LEU A 123 -9.21 -9.86 -18.80
CA LEU A 123 -9.23 -10.09 -17.36
C LEU A 123 -9.55 -8.80 -16.60
N TYR A 124 -10.24 -8.91 -15.47
CA TYR A 124 -10.54 -7.77 -14.60
C TYR A 124 -9.30 -7.32 -13.81
N HIS A 125 -9.15 -6.02 -13.67
CA HIS A 125 -8.08 -5.37 -12.91
C HIS A 125 -8.57 -4.95 -11.54
N ALA A 126 -7.87 -5.37 -10.49
CA ALA A 126 -8.10 -4.93 -9.13
C ALA A 126 -7.34 -3.62 -8.87
N VAL A 127 -8.05 -2.60 -8.36
CA VAL A 127 -7.45 -1.33 -7.93
C VAL A 127 -7.74 -1.05 -6.47
N ARG A 128 -6.88 -0.22 -5.87
CA ARG A 128 -6.92 0.09 -4.44
C ARG A 128 -8.10 0.95 -4.02
N ASP A 129 -8.48 1.90 -4.87
CA ASP A 129 -9.42 2.95 -4.50
C ASP A 129 -10.25 3.44 -5.70
N ARG A 130 -11.37 4.09 -5.39
CA ARG A 130 -12.32 4.63 -6.35
C ARG A 130 -11.68 5.67 -7.26
N TYR A 131 -10.79 6.51 -6.74
CA TYR A 131 -10.06 7.48 -7.55
C TYR A 131 -9.28 6.81 -8.69
N THR A 132 -8.58 5.70 -8.38
CA THR A 132 -7.83 4.92 -9.36
C THR A 132 -8.75 4.26 -10.39
N LEU A 133 -9.88 3.71 -9.93
CA LEU A 133 -10.92 3.15 -10.80
C LEU A 133 -11.42 4.18 -11.81
N GLU A 134 -11.79 5.37 -11.33
CA GLU A 134 -12.28 6.45 -12.17
C GLU A 134 -11.23 6.93 -13.17
N LYS A 135 -9.96 7.00 -12.76
CA LYS A 135 -8.86 7.36 -13.66
C LYS A 135 -8.71 6.34 -14.78
N LEU A 136 -8.59 5.04 -14.48
CA LEU A 136 -8.48 4.01 -15.52
C LEU A 136 -9.69 4.00 -16.46
N ASN A 137 -10.90 4.24 -15.91
CA ASN A 137 -12.10 4.40 -16.71
C ASN A 137 -12.02 5.56 -17.70
N ARG A 138 -11.40 6.69 -17.34
CA ARG A 138 -11.14 7.82 -18.25
C ARG A 138 -10.08 7.49 -19.30
N PHE A 139 -9.12 6.63 -18.98
CA PHE A 139 -8.17 6.07 -19.96
C PHE A 139 -8.81 5.06 -20.93
N GLY A 140 -10.08 4.68 -20.71
CA GLY A 140 -10.82 3.74 -21.56
C GLY A 140 -10.63 2.28 -21.17
N ILE A 141 -10.08 2.01 -19.98
CA ILE A 141 -9.91 0.66 -19.43
C ILE A 141 -11.10 0.44 -18.49
N LYS A 142 -12.05 -0.39 -18.91
CA LYS A 142 -13.37 -0.53 -18.25
C LYS A 142 -13.53 -1.79 -17.41
N ASN A 143 -12.67 -2.78 -17.64
CA ASN A 143 -12.54 -4.02 -16.89
C ASN A 143 -11.79 -3.79 -15.56
N VAL A 144 -12.27 -2.85 -14.74
CA VAL A 144 -11.61 -2.42 -13.50
C VAL A 144 -12.60 -2.49 -12.35
N ILE A 145 -12.15 -3.03 -11.21
CA ILE A 145 -12.93 -3.19 -9.99
C ILE A 145 -12.14 -2.69 -8.79
N ASN A 146 -12.81 -2.00 -7.87
CA ASN A 146 -12.21 -1.54 -6.63
C ASN A 146 -12.27 -2.66 -5.60
N THR A 147 -11.12 -3.22 -5.26
CA THR A 147 -11.00 -4.33 -4.31
C THR A 147 -10.34 -3.89 -3.01
N GLY A 148 -9.93 -2.63 -2.88
CA GLY A 148 -8.98 -2.23 -1.85
C GLY A 148 -7.55 -2.69 -2.14
N CYS A 149 -6.61 -2.26 -1.28
CA CYS A 149 -5.22 -2.74 -1.29
C CYS A 149 -5.19 -4.22 -0.84
N PRO A 150 -4.33 -5.09 -1.40
CA PRO A 150 -4.24 -6.49 -0.94
C PRO A 150 -3.86 -6.61 0.55
N THR A 151 -3.26 -5.56 1.12
CA THR A 151 -2.94 -5.47 2.55
C THR A 151 -4.17 -5.46 3.46
N VAL A 152 -5.37 -5.14 2.95
CA VAL A 152 -6.60 -5.18 3.75
C VAL A 152 -7.45 -6.43 3.52
N TRP A 153 -7.09 -7.30 2.58
CA TRP A 153 -7.89 -8.50 2.25
C TRP A 153 -7.87 -9.57 3.35
N SER A 154 -6.92 -9.51 4.28
CA SER A 154 -6.94 -10.37 5.47
C SER A 154 -7.70 -9.75 6.65
N LEU A 155 -8.13 -8.49 6.56
CA LEU A 155 -8.80 -7.78 7.65
C LEU A 155 -10.32 -8.00 7.58
N THR A 156 -10.73 -9.27 7.72
CA THR A 156 -12.15 -9.66 7.76
C THR A 156 -12.86 -9.03 8.96
N PRO A 157 -14.22 -9.00 8.98
CA PRO A 157 -14.95 -8.57 10.17
C PRO A 157 -14.55 -9.34 11.43
N GLU A 158 -14.36 -10.66 11.32
CA GLU A 158 -13.87 -11.51 12.42
C GLU A 158 -12.46 -11.11 12.88
N HIS A 159 -11.54 -10.81 11.96
CA HIS A 159 -10.22 -10.31 12.31
C HIS A 159 -10.32 -8.96 13.06
N CYS A 160 -11.16 -8.05 12.56
CA CYS A 160 -11.34 -6.72 13.13
C CYS A 160 -11.92 -6.76 14.57
N LEU A 161 -12.79 -7.73 14.87
CA LEU A 161 -13.32 -7.95 16.24
C LEU A 161 -12.24 -8.34 17.25
N ASN A 162 -11.10 -8.88 16.79
CA ASN A 162 -9.99 -9.25 17.64
C ASN A 162 -8.96 -8.13 17.82
N ILE A 163 -9.18 -6.94 17.24
CA ILE A 163 -8.31 -5.78 17.42
C ILE A 163 -8.66 -5.13 18.76
N SER A 164 -7.63 -4.80 19.55
CA SER A 164 -7.85 -4.10 20.83
C SER A 164 -8.64 -2.80 20.64
N THR A 165 -9.72 -2.66 21.41
CA THR A 165 -10.50 -1.41 21.51
C THR A 165 -9.96 -0.47 22.58
N GLU A 166 -9.22 -1.02 23.53
CA GLU A 166 -8.60 -0.30 24.64
C GLU A 166 -7.24 0.27 24.22
N LYS A 167 -6.94 1.45 24.76
CA LYS A 167 -5.66 2.12 24.56
C LYS A 167 -4.54 1.36 25.28
N SER A 168 -3.45 1.07 24.59
CA SER A 168 -2.26 0.47 25.21
C SER A 168 -1.39 1.52 25.94
N GLU A 169 -0.47 1.06 26.79
CA GLU A 169 0.50 1.93 27.46
C GLU A 169 1.67 2.35 26.54
N VAL A 170 1.87 1.61 25.45
CA VAL A 170 2.96 1.80 24.49
C VAL A 170 2.40 2.23 23.14
N ALA A 171 3.00 3.25 22.52
CA ALA A 171 2.73 3.61 21.14
C ALA A 171 3.94 3.35 20.24
N ILE A 172 3.67 2.90 19.02
CA ILE A 172 4.62 2.89 17.93
C ILE A 172 4.19 3.86 16.83
N THR A 173 5.11 4.71 16.40
CA THR A 173 4.86 5.80 15.44
C THR A 173 5.77 5.73 14.23
N THR A 174 5.37 6.46 13.19
CA THR A 174 6.15 6.66 11.97
C THR A 174 6.00 8.10 11.48
N VAL A 175 7.08 8.64 10.91
CA VAL A 175 7.07 9.92 10.18
C VAL A 175 7.35 9.67 8.70
N THR A 176 7.08 10.68 7.87
CA THR A 176 7.27 10.58 6.42
C THR A 176 8.19 11.67 5.91
N ASP A 177 9.42 11.30 5.56
CA ASP A 177 10.48 12.22 5.15
C ASP A 177 10.23 13.00 3.85
N TYR A 178 9.42 12.47 2.93
CA TYR A 178 9.16 13.11 1.63
C TYR A 178 7.94 14.05 1.62
N MET A 179 7.19 14.12 2.71
CA MET A 179 5.99 14.95 2.83
C MET A 179 5.85 15.52 4.25
N LYS A 180 6.93 16.15 4.70
CA LYS A 180 7.08 16.71 6.05
C LYS A 180 6.06 17.80 6.35
N SER A 181 5.65 17.89 7.61
CA SER A 181 4.97 19.05 8.17
C SER A 181 5.47 19.26 9.59
N PRO A 182 6.60 19.96 9.78
CA PRO A 182 7.30 19.97 11.06
C PRO A 182 6.46 20.40 12.27
N SER A 183 5.48 21.29 12.10
CA SER A 183 4.59 21.71 13.20
C SER A 183 3.67 20.57 13.63
N GLU A 184 2.92 20.02 12.69
CA GLU A 184 1.92 18.97 12.91
C GLU A 184 2.58 17.64 13.30
N ASP A 185 3.69 17.29 12.65
CA ASP A 185 4.42 16.06 12.95
C ASP A 185 5.08 16.15 14.34
N LYS A 186 5.53 17.35 14.77
CA LYS A 186 6.00 17.55 16.15
C LYS A 186 4.84 17.48 17.15
N GLN A 187 3.72 18.13 16.85
CA GLN A 187 2.52 18.07 17.69
C GLN A 187 2.01 16.64 17.88
N MET A 188 2.06 15.81 16.83
CA MET A 188 1.77 14.39 16.90
C MET A 188 2.67 13.70 17.94
N LEU A 189 3.99 13.82 17.78
CA LEU A 189 4.95 13.16 18.68
C LEU A 189 4.83 13.65 20.13
N GLU A 190 4.63 14.95 20.35
CA GLU A 190 4.41 15.52 21.69
C GLU A 190 3.11 15.03 22.31
N THR A 191 2.05 14.85 21.52
CA THR A 191 0.78 14.27 21.99
C THR A 191 0.98 12.81 22.40
N LEU A 192 1.68 12.03 21.58
CA LEU A 192 2.00 10.63 21.91
C LEU A 192 2.84 10.53 23.19
N ALA A 193 3.86 11.37 23.34
CA ALA A 193 4.71 11.37 24.53
C ALA A 193 3.96 11.75 25.81
N LYS A 194 2.85 12.48 25.71
CA LYS A 194 1.96 12.80 26.84
C LYS A 194 0.95 11.70 27.14
N SER A 195 0.45 11.03 26.09
CA SER A 195 -0.60 10.01 26.21
C SER A 195 -0.07 8.62 26.56
N TYR A 196 1.14 8.25 26.15
CA TYR A 196 1.68 6.90 26.32
C TYR A 196 2.87 6.89 27.28
N LYS A 197 3.05 5.80 28.03
CA LYS A 197 4.22 5.62 28.90
C LYS A 197 5.50 5.47 28.08
N GLU A 198 5.41 4.80 26.93
CA GLU A 198 6.52 4.65 26.00
C GLU A 198 6.12 4.95 24.57
N VAL A 199 7.00 5.65 23.84
CA VAL A 199 6.83 5.91 22.41
C VAL A 199 8.06 5.41 21.64
N TRP A 200 7.80 4.46 20.75
CA TRP A 200 8.75 3.93 19.79
C TRP A 200 8.50 4.52 18.41
N ALA A 201 9.55 4.79 17.64
CA ALA A 201 9.43 5.18 16.24
C ALA A 201 10.10 4.13 15.35
N TRP A 202 9.39 3.71 14.32
CA TRP A 202 9.91 2.83 13.28
C TRP A 202 10.19 3.64 12.00
N PRO A 203 11.46 3.86 11.64
CA PRO A 203 11.81 4.58 10.41
C PRO A 203 11.68 3.65 9.21
N GLN A 204 10.86 4.05 8.23
CA GLN A 204 10.50 3.24 7.06
C GLN A 204 11.18 3.70 5.77
N GLY A 205 11.44 5.01 5.66
CA GLY A 205 12.18 5.64 4.56
C GLY A 205 13.61 5.99 4.96
N SER A 206 14.48 6.11 3.95
CA SER A 206 15.93 6.33 4.15
C SER A 206 16.29 7.61 4.90
N LYS A 207 15.39 8.61 4.96
CA LYS A 207 15.61 9.88 5.67
C LYS A 207 14.69 10.08 6.88
N ASP A 208 13.92 9.08 7.28
CA ASP A 208 12.99 9.20 8.42
C ASP A 208 13.73 9.46 9.73
N ILE A 209 14.88 8.78 9.97
CA ILE A 209 15.69 9.00 11.18
C ILE A 209 16.19 10.44 11.26
N GLN A 210 16.68 10.99 10.14
CA GLN A 210 17.13 12.38 10.08
C GLN A 210 15.96 13.33 10.37
N TYR A 211 14.77 13.01 9.85
CA TYR A 211 13.60 13.83 10.08
C TYR A 211 13.12 13.78 11.53
N LEU A 212 13.01 12.59 12.14
CA LEU A 212 12.70 12.41 13.57
C LEU A 212 13.62 13.24 14.45
N LYS A 213 14.94 13.17 14.22
CA LYS A 213 15.93 13.96 14.96
C LYS A 213 15.69 15.47 14.84
N SER A 214 15.25 15.95 13.68
CA SER A 214 14.98 17.37 13.47
C SER A 214 13.74 17.89 14.22
N LEU A 215 12.79 17.02 14.58
CA LEU A 215 11.60 17.38 15.35
C LEU A 215 11.88 17.60 16.84
N LYS A 216 13.05 17.12 17.33
CA LYS A 216 13.52 17.29 18.71
C LYS A 216 12.55 16.76 19.79
N VAL A 217 11.78 15.72 19.47
CA VAL A 217 10.95 14.99 20.44
C VAL A 217 11.60 13.63 20.70
N PRO A 218 11.90 13.27 21.96
CA PRO A 218 12.57 12.01 22.27
C PRO A 218 11.62 10.83 22.01
N VAL A 219 12.10 9.84 21.24
CA VAL A 219 11.41 8.58 20.97
C VAL A 219 12.45 7.46 20.95
N LYS A 220 12.06 6.25 21.35
CA LYS A 220 12.89 5.05 21.20
C LYS A 220 12.89 4.63 19.73
N LEU A 221 14.04 4.24 19.16
CA LEU A 221 14.11 3.87 17.74
C LEU A 221 14.11 2.36 17.56
N LEU A 222 13.24 1.85 16.71
CA LEU A 222 13.37 0.51 16.17
C LEU A 222 14.34 0.50 14.98
N PRO A 223 15.03 -0.63 14.72
CA PRO A 223 15.77 -0.81 13.49
C PRO A 223 14.87 -0.65 12.26
N SER A 224 15.39 -0.03 11.20
CA SER A 224 14.71 0.14 9.91
C SER A 224 14.66 -1.18 9.12
N LYS A 225 14.00 -2.19 9.69
CA LYS A 225 13.75 -3.49 9.08
C LYS A 225 12.28 -3.85 9.30
N LEU A 226 11.63 -4.43 8.29
CA LEU A 226 10.25 -4.89 8.43
C LEU A 226 10.12 -5.97 9.52
N SER A 227 11.07 -6.91 9.58
CA SER A 227 11.09 -7.95 10.61
C SER A 227 11.17 -7.40 12.03
N SER A 228 11.85 -6.27 12.25
CA SER A 228 11.90 -5.59 13.55
C SER A 228 10.56 -4.97 13.92
N PHE A 229 9.82 -4.44 12.96
CA PHE A 229 8.47 -3.91 13.19
C PHE A 229 7.46 -5.04 13.45
N ASP A 230 7.48 -6.09 12.64
CA ASP A 230 6.61 -7.26 12.82
C ASP A 230 6.87 -7.94 14.18
N SER A 231 8.13 -8.13 14.56
CA SER A 231 8.49 -8.68 15.87
C SER A 231 8.02 -7.78 17.02
N PHE A 232 8.07 -6.46 16.85
CA PHE A 232 7.58 -5.52 17.85
C PHE A 232 6.06 -5.63 18.01
N LEU A 233 5.31 -5.57 16.89
CA LEU A 233 3.86 -5.71 16.88
C LEU A 233 3.39 -7.06 17.42
N GLN A 234 4.13 -8.14 17.17
CA GLN A 234 3.79 -9.47 17.66
C GLN A 234 3.96 -9.59 19.17
N ASN A 235 5.06 -9.08 19.72
CA ASN A 235 5.49 -9.36 21.09
C ASN A 235 5.15 -8.27 22.10
N ASN A 236 4.61 -7.13 21.67
CA ASN A 236 4.24 -6.03 22.56
C ASN A 236 2.78 -5.68 22.36
N ASP A 237 2.06 -5.44 23.46
CA ASP A 237 0.81 -4.70 23.37
C ASP A 237 1.13 -3.23 23.12
N CYS A 238 0.60 -2.69 22.02
CA CYS A 238 0.89 -1.33 21.60
C CYS A 238 -0.18 -0.79 20.65
N ASP A 239 -0.31 0.53 20.64
CA ASP A 239 -1.08 1.25 19.64
C ASP A 239 -0.16 1.73 18.52
N TYR A 240 -0.64 1.73 17.28
CA TYR A 240 0.02 2.41 16.18
C TYR A 240 -0.59 3.80 15.97
N VAL A 241 0.24 4.84 15.94
CA VAL A 241 -0.19 6.18 15.49
C VAL A 241 0.90 6.81 14.63
N GLY A 242 0.68 7.01 13.34
CA GLY A 242 1.73 7.55 12.48
C GLY A 242 1.34 7.82 11.03
N THR A 243 2.25 8.48 10.31
CA THR A 243 2.00 9.03 8.96
C THR A 243 2.16 8.01 7.82
N ARG A 244 2.73 6.82 8.08
CA ARG A 244 2.91 5.78 7.06
C ARG A 244 1.70 4.87 6.97
N LEU A 245 0.92 5.01 5.89
CA LEU A 245 -0.31 4.22 5.66
C LEU A 245 -0.16 2.72 5.89
N HIS A 246 0.80 2.07 5.22
CA HIS A 246 0.94 0.62 5.28
C HIS A 246 1.52 0.10 6.60
N ALA A 247 2.24 0.94 7.36
CA ALA A 247 2.65 0.57 8.71
C ALA A 247 1.44 0.45 9.64
N GLY A 248 0.46 1.36 9.50
CA GLY A 248 -0.80 1.27 10.24
C GLY A 248 -1.65 0.07 9.81
N ILE A 249 -1.74 -0.23 8.51
CA ILE A 249 -2.43 -1.44 8.04
C ILE A 249 -1.75 -2.70 8.58
N ARG A 250 -0.40 -2.76 8.60
CA ARG A 250 0.34 -3.87 9.19
C ARG A 250 0.07 -4.01 10.69
N ALA A 251 -0.03 -2.91 11.43
CA ALA A 251 -0.45 -2.94 12.83
C ALA A 251 -1.85 -3.56 13.00
N LEU A 252 -2.82 -3.20 12.13
CA LEU A 252 -4.14 -3.85 12.10
C LEU A 252 -4.03 -5.36 11.79
N GLN A 253 -3.16 -5.76 10.87
CA GLN A 253 -2.91 -7.19 10.57
C GLN A 253 -2.38 -7.96 11.80
N PHE A 254 -1.62 -7.30 12.67
CA PHE A 254 -1.16 -7.84 13.96
C PHE A 254 -2.15 -7.62 15.12
N LYS A 255 -3.40 -7.27 14.80
CA LYS A 255 -4.48 -7.04 15.77
C LYS A 255 -4.22 -5.90 16.75
N ARG A 256 -3.39 -4.94 16.36
CA ARG A 256 -3.10 -3.74 17.15
C ARG A 256 -4.04 -2.61 16.77
N ARG A 257 -4.46 -1.85 17.78
CA ARG A 257 -5.18 -0.59 17.61
C ARG A 257 -4.32 0.33 16.75
N ALA A 258 -4.85 0.91 15.68
CA ALA A 258 -4.05 1.71 14.76
C ALA A 258 -4.82 2.91 14.22
N LEU A 259 -4.22 4.10 14.35
CA LEU A 259 -4.71 5.35 13.78
C LEU A 259 -3.66 5.91 12.79
N ILE A 260 -4.03 6.02 11.52
CA ILE A 260 -3.13 6.52 10.48
C ILE A 260 -3.30 8.03 10.36
N ILE A 261 -2.20 8.79 10.39
CA ILE A 261 -2.22 10.22 10.09
C ILE A 261 -2.20 10.41 8.57
N GLY A 262 -3.31 10.87 8.03
CA GLY A 262 -3.56 10.98 6.59
C GLY A 262 -2.85 12.19 5.97
N ILE A 263 -1.67 11.95 5.39
CA ILE A 263 -0.86 13.00 4.74
C ILE A 263 -1.11 13.13 3.23
N ASP A 264 -1.67 12.09 2.59
CA ASP A 264 -1.85 12.04 1.14
C ASP A 264 -3.18 11.42 0.71
N ASN A 265 -3.39 11.37 -0.61
CA ASN A 265 -4.60 10.82 -1.21
C ASN A 265 -4.81 9.35 -0.90
N ARG A 266 -3.78 8.55 -0.65
CA ARG A 266 -3.94 7.11 -0.41
C ARG A 266 -4.72 6.87 0.86
N ALA A 267 -4.29 7.52 1.95
CA ALA A 267 -4.97 7.41 3.24
C ALA A 267 -6.39 8.00 3.15
N LYS A 268 -6.53 9.17 2.50
CA LYS A 268 -7.83 9.84 2.33
C LYS A 268 -8.83 9.00 1.53
N GLU A 269 -8.41 8.37 0.43
CA GLU A 269 -9.29 7.53 -0.38
C GLU A 269 -9.60 6.19 0.30
N MET A 270 -8.64 5.54 0.95
CA MET A 270 -8.92 4.31 1.71
C MET A 270 -9.83 4.56 2.93
N HIS A 271 -9.71 5.72 3.57
CA HIS A 271 -10.67 6.13 4.59
C HIS A 271 -12.09 6.21 4.03
N LYS A 272 -12.28 6.91 2.91
CA LYS A 272 -13.61 7.04 2.27
C LYS A 272 -14.18 5.71 1.78
N ASP A 273 -13.35 4.89 1.16
CA ASP A 273 -13.80 3.67 0.49
C ASP A 273 -14.09 2.53 1.48
N ILE A 274 -13.20 2.31 2.45
CA ILE A 274 -13.26 1.14 3.34
C ILE A 274 -13.32 1.51 4.83
N ASN A 275 -13.54 2.78 5.17
CA ASN A 275 -13.58 3.26 6.56
C ASN A 275 -12.29 2.93 7.35
N LEU A 276 -11.13 3.02 6.69
CA LEU A 276 -9.83 2.85 7.36
C LEU A 276 -9.65 3.93 8.45
N PRO A 277 -9.20 3.60 9.68
CA PRO A 277 -8.99 4.60 10.73
C PRO A 277 -7.89 5.60 10.37
N VAL A 278 -8.32 6.77 9.91
CA VAL A 278 -7.44 7.83 9.43
C VAL A 278 -7.85 9.15 10.07
N LEU A 279 -6.89 9.85 10.66
CA LEU A 279 -7.03 11.24 11.08
C LEU A 279 -6.31 12.13 10.04
N PRO A 280 -7.01 13.04 9.34
CA PRO A 280 -6.35 14.03 8.48
C PRO A 280 -5.29 14.81 9.26
N ARG A 281 -4.10 15.01 8.69
CA ARG A 281 -3.02 15.71 9.41
C ARG A 281 -3.41 17.15 9.78
N GLU A 282 -4.29 17.76 8.99
CA GLU A 282 -4.83 19.09 9.23
C GLU A 282 -5.66 19.16 10.54
N GLU A 283 -6.11 18.02 11.06
CA GLU A 283 -6.92 17.89 12.29
C GLU A 283 -6.12 17.32 13.47
N ILE A 284 -4.79 17.39 13.41
CA ILE A 284 -3.89 16.77 14.41
C ILE A 284 -4.13 17.27 15.85
N SER A 285 -4.74 18.44 16.02
CA SER A 285 -5.14 18.98 17.33
C SER A 285 -6.16 18.10 18.06
N SER A 286 -6.95 17.31 17.34
CA SER A 286 -7.94 16.38 17.90
C SER A 286 -7.33 15.03 18.34
N LEU A 287 -6.05 14.78 18.02
CA LEU A 287 -5.41 13.48 18.21
C LEU A 287 -5.48 12.98 19.65
N GLY A 288 -5.22 13.86 20.63
CA GLY A 288 -5.26 13.49 22.05
C GLY A 288 -6.64 12.97 22.46
N THR A 289 -7.70 13.67 22.07
CA THR A 289 -9.09 13.26 22.35
C THR A 289 -9.42 11.90 21.73
N ILE A 290 -8.94 11.64 20.51
CA ILE A 290 -9.17 10.35 19.83
C ILE A 290 -8.42 9.21 20.54
N ILE A 291 -7.18 9.45 20.97
CA ILE A 291 -6.36 8.46 21.67
C ILE A 291 -7.00 8.07 23.01
N GLU A 292 -7.44 9.05 23.80
CA GLU A 292 -8.03 8.83 25.14
C GLU A 292 -9.50 8.40 25.11
N GLY A 293 -10.17 8.48 23.96
CA GLY A 293 -11.58 8.07 23.84
C GLY A 293 -11.77 6.56 23.94
N ASN A 294 -12.79 6.13 24.69
CA ASN A 294 -13.12 4.70 24.94
C ASN A 294 -13.68 3.94 23.72
N ALA A 295 -13.88 4.58 22.57
CA ALA A 295 -14.51 3.96 21.40
C ALA A 295 -13.53 3.91 20.21
N PHE A 296 -12.65 2.90 20.20
CA PHE A 296 -11.82 2.59 19.02
C PHE A 296 -12.20 1.22 18.44
N ALA A 297 -13.40 1.14 17.87
CA ALA A 297 -13.82 -0.05 17.13
C ALA A 297 -13.37 0.06 15.66
N VAL A 298 -12.54 -0.87 15.21
CA VAL A 298 -12.14 -0.96 13.80
C VAL A 298 -13.26 -1.67 13.04
N ASN A 299 -13.95 -0.94 12.16
CA ASN A 299 -15.00 -1.48 11.31
C ASN A 299 -14.71 -1.16 9.85
N LEU A 300 -13.92 -2.01 9.20
CA LEU A 300 -13.55 -1.84 7.80
C LEU A 300 -14.67 -2.34 6.88
N LYS A 301 -14.97 -1.55 5.84
CA LYS A 301 -15.96 -1.87 4.80
C LYS A 301 -15.30 -2.43 3.54
N VAL A 302 -14.48 -3.47 3.69
CA VAL A 302 -13.84 -4.14 2.57
C VAL A 302 -14.87 -4.94 1.77
N ASP A 303 -14.93 -4.72 0.45
CA ASP A 303 -15.81 -5.47 -0.45
C ASP A 303 -15.19 -6.83 -0.82
N PHE A 304 -15.39 -7.82 0.04
CA PHE A 304 -14.91 -9.18 -0.18
C PHE A 304 -15.55 -9.86 -1.39
N GLN A 305 -16.76 -9.47 -1.81
CA GLN A 305 -17.38 -10.01 -3.01
C GLN A 305 -16.60 -9.61 -4.27
N SER A 306 -16.17 -8.34 -4.34
CA SER A 306 -15.30 -7.86 -5.41
C SER A 306 -13.91 -8.53 -5.39
N VAL A 307 -13.35 -8.76 -4.20
CA VAL A 307 -12.08 -9.51 -4.04
C VAL A 307 -12.23 -10.93 -4.58
N ASP A 308 -13.26 -11.65 -4.15
CA ASP A 308 -13.51 -13.04 -4.59
C ASP A 308 -13.82 -13.14 -6.08
N PHE A 309 -14.61 -12.20 -6.62
CA PHE A 309 -14.85 -12.10 -8.05
C PHE A 309 -13.54 -11.95 -8.83
N TRP A 310 -12.66 -11.04 -8.37
CA TRP A 310 -11.34 -10.85 -8.97
C TRP A 310 -10.47 -12.11 -8.89
N LYS A 311 -10.41 -12.78 -7.73
CA LYS A 311 -9.61 -14.01 -7.55
C LYS A 311 -10.12 -15.15 -8.43
N ASN A 312 -11.43 -15.31 -8.54
CA ASN A 312 -12.05 -16.45 -9.22
C ASN A 312 -11.82 -16.46 -10.74
N GLN A 313 -11.47 -15.33 -11.35
CA GLN A 313 -11.18 -15.29 -12.79
C GLN A 313 -9.98 -16.14 -13.21
N PHE A 314 -9.06 -16.42 -12.27
CA PHE A 314 -7.83 -17.18 -12.54
C PHE A 314 -8.03 -18.70 -12.40
N LYS A 315 -9.13 -19.17 -11.80
CA LYS A 315 -9.40 -20.60 -11.60
C LYS A 315 -9.64 -21.38 -12.91
N ARG A 316 -9.80 -20.68 -14.03
CA ARG A 316 -9.98 -21.25 -15.38
C ARG A 316 -8.79 -20.96 -16.31
N SER A 317 -7.66 -20.48 -15.78
CA SER A 317 -6.50 -19.97 -16.55
C SER A 317 -5.24 -20.82 -16.48
#